data_AF-A0A6J3BX28-F1
#
_entry.id   AF-A0A6J3BX28-F1
#
_cell.length_a   1.000
_cell.length_b   1.000
_cell.length_c   1.000
_cell.angle_alpha   90.00
_cell.angle_beta   90.00
_cell.angle_gamma   90.00
#
_symmetry.space_group_name_H-M   'P 1'
#
loop_
_entity.id
_entity.type
_entity.pdbx_description
1 polymer ?
#
loop_
_entity_poly.entity_id
_entity_poly.type
_entity_poly.pdbx_seq_one_letter_code
_entity_poly.pdbx_strand_id
1 'polypeptide(L)'
;MSQDDNLNASIAHIMLCCVAGRGISRMHGRSFTDPGMHANFFIHGVLGFLHYQSRRFNNDFNAAYVVSYKATRYLALPCLMADLYRGNQNLSVIHLVSGLIPFTMALAGEENVQLGNLVIACNIISLCHYSIQNNREWEWYAAGAALFAYFLPPQMRGPKILYPLGLALMEYCAYRVFHIHYNTPTRRQPLAEKKRCKALDARIAGSRDRGMVPVDVAYDVTAKGQPSSLLTCIVDILNQTAIIHRIVKNEIERRTVGSRTKNVK
;
A
#
# COMPACT_ATOMS: atom_id res chain seq x y z
N MET A 1 -1.27 19.41 27.50
CA MET A 1 -0.89 19.08 26.09
C MET A 1 -0.42 20.36 25.43
N SER A 2 0.82 20.40 24.93
CA SER A 2 1.46 21.65 24.48
C SER A 2 0.91 22.11 23.13
N GLN A 3 0.91 23.43 22.89
CA GLN A 3 0.66 24.04 21.58
C GLN A 3 1.70 23.56 20.55
N ASP A 4 2.92 23.27 20.99
CA ASP A 4 4.03 22.77 20.16
C ASP A 4 3.74 21.36 19.64
N ASP A 5 3.06 20.51 20.43
CA ASP A 5 2.69 19.15 20.01
C ASP A 5 1.72 19.18 18.83
N ASN A 6 0.78 20.15 18.85
CA ASN A 6 -0.20 20.32 17.77
C ASN A 6 0.45 20.93 16.53
N LEU A 7 1.42 21.84 16.70
CA LEU A 7 2.20 22.38 15.58
C LEU A 7 3.02 21.28 14.89
N ASN A 8 3.76 20.48 15.68
CA ASN A 8 4.55 19.36 15.18
C ASN A 8 3.69 18.32 14.46
N ALA A 9 2.53 17.97 15.04
CA ALA A 9 1.58 17.07 14.39
C ALA A 9 1.05 17.66 13.07
N SER A 10 0.74 18.96 13.03
CA SER A 10 0.28 19.64 11.81
C SER A 10 1.35 19.60 10.71
N ILE A 11 2.60 19.87 11.05
CA ILE A 11 3.73 19.83 10.10
C ILE A 11 3.90 18.42 9.52
N ALA A 12 3.81 17.37 10.34
CA ALA A 12 3.91 16.00 9.85
C ALA A 12 2.76 15.61 8.91
N HIS A 13 1.54 16.08 9.16
CA HIS A 13 0.41 15.86 8.25
C HIS A 13 0.55 16.64 6.93
N ILE A 14 1.13 17.85 6.96
CA ILE A 14 1.52 18.57 5.74
C ILE A 14 2.57 17.76 4.95
N MET A 15 3.59 17.22 5.62
CA MET A 15 4.59 16.37 4.96
C MET A 15 3.93 15.16 4.29
N LEU A 16 3.05 14.44 5.01
CA LEU A 16 2.27 13.34 4.44
C LEU A 16 1.50 13.77 3.19
N CYS A 17 0.76 14.89 3.29
CA CYS A 17 0.00 15.45 2.18
C CYS A 17 0.88 15.76 0.97
N CYS A 18 2.04 16.40 1.18
CA CYS A 18 2.97 16.75 0.10
C CYS A 18 3.57 15.51 -0.59
N VAL A 19 3.97 14.49 0.17
CA VAL A 19 4.52 13.24 -0.40
C VAL A 19 3.42 12.49 -1.17
N ALA A 20 2.22 12.37 -0.59
CA ALA A 20 1.08 11.71 -1.24
C ALA A 20 0.60 12.46 -2.49
N GLY A 21 0.53 13.79 -2.43
CA GLY A 21 0.16 14.63 -3.57
C GLY A 21 1.15 14.50 -4.73
N ARG A 22 2.45 14.38 -4.44
CA ARG A 22 3.46 14.05 -5.44
C ARG A 22 3.26 12.65 -6.04
N GLY A 23 2.84 11.68 -5.23
CA GLY A 23 2.44 10.35 -5.68
C GLY A 23 1.29 10.42 -6.69
N ILE A 24 0.18 11.05 -6.29
CA ILE A 24 -1.05 11.21 -7.11
C ILE A 24 -0.76 11.94 -8.43
N SER A 25 -0.08 13.10 -8.37
CA SER A 25 0.21 13.94 -9.54
C SER A 25 1.03 13.21 -10.61
N ARG A 26 1.86 12.24 -10.22
CA ARG A 26 2.70 11.47 -11.15
C ARG A 26 2.04 10.21 -11.68
N MET A 27 0.91 9.79 -11.11
CA MET A 27 0.14 8.63 -11.56
C MET A 27 -1.06 9.03 -12.44
N HIS A 28 -1.56 10.26 -12.29
CA HIS A 28 -2.49 10.87 -13.23
C HIS A 28 -1.86 10.93 -14.64
N GLY A 29 -2.38 10.10 -15.55
CA GLY A 29 -1.98 10.00 -16.96
C GLY A 29 -1.31 8.68 -17.38
N ARG A 30 -1.06 7.72 -16.46
CA ARG A 30 -0.37 6.45 -16.80
C ARG A 30 -0.93 5.18 -16.12
N SER A 31 -1.98 5.30 -15.31
CA SER A 31 -2.65 4.18 -14.62
C SER A 31 -4.14 4.51 -14.45
N PHE A 32 -5.04 3.61 -14.85
CA PHE A 32 -6.49 3.75 -14.67
C PHE A 32 -6.97 3.33 -13.28
N THR A 33 -6.10 2.76 -12.45
CA THR A 33 -6.37 2.49 -11.04
C THR A 33 -5.83 3.63 -10.21
N ASP A 34 -6.73 4.49 -9.74
CA ASP A 34 -6.44 5.48 -8.71
C ASP A 34 -5.90 4.73 -7.49
N PRO A 35 -4.66 4.96 -7.09
CA PRO A 35 -3.99 4.05 -6.19
C PRO A 35 -4.47 4.39 -4.78
N GLY A 36 -5.37 3.54 -4.27
CA GLY A 36 -6.23 3.85 -3.13
C GLY A 36 -5.45 4.24 -1.88
N MET A 37 -4.22 3.74 -1.73
CA MET A 37 -3.32 4.14 -0.65
C MET A 37 -2.97 5.64 -0.67
N HIS A 38 -2.62 6.18 -1.84
CA HIS A 38 -2.13 7.55 -1.98
C HIS A 38 -3.24 8.57 -1.72
N ALA A 39 -4.45 8.29 -2.23
CA ALA A 39 -5.63 9.10 -1.98
C ALA A 39 -5.98 9.12 -0.48
N ASN A 40 -5.96 7.95 0.18
CA ASN A 40 -6.18 7.86 1.63
C ASN A 40 -5.16 8.70 2.42
N PHE A 41 -3.88 8.60 2.07
CA PHE A 41 -2.82 9.36 2.74
C PHE A 41 -2.90 10.86 2.48
N PHE A 42 -3.22 11.28 1.26
CA PHE A 42 -3.43 12.68 0.93
C PHE A 42 -4.58 13.29 1.74
N ILE A 43 -5.74 12.63 1.73
CA ILE A 43 -6.93 13.09 2.46
C ILE A 43 -6.64 13.13 3.97
N HIS A 44 -5.99 12.11 4.51
CA HIS A 44 -5.61 12.09 5.94
C HIS A 44 -4.62 13.20 6.30
N GLY A 45 -3.66 13.51 5.43
CA GLY A 45 -2.75 14.63 5.61
C GLY A 45 -3.48 15.98 5.66
N VAL A 46 -4.43 16.22 4.75
CA VAL A 46 -5.26 17.44 4.77
C VAL A 46 -6.12 17.52 6.03
N LEU A 47 -6.84 16.46 6.35
CA LEU A 47 -7.74 16.43 7.50
C LEU A 47 -7.00 16.50 8.84
N GLY A 48 -5.81 15.89 8.95
CA GLY A 48 -4.99 15.99 10.14
C GLY A 48 -4.42 17.39 10.36
N PHE A 49 -3.99 18.07 9.29
CA PHE A 49 -3.62 19.49 9.37
C PHE A 49 -4.80 20.34 9.88
N LEU A 50 -5.97 20.20 9.26
CA LEU A 50 -7.17 20.95 9.66
C LEU A 50 -7.60 20.61 11.09
N HIS A 51 -7.55 19.34 11.49
CA HIS A 51 -7.86 18.90 12.84
C HIS A 51 -6.95 19.55 13.89
N TYR A 52 -5.63 19.54 13.70
CA TYR A 52 -4.70 20.13 14.67
C TYR A 52 -4.67 21.66 14.64
N GLN A 53 -5.25 22.29 13.61
CA GLN A 53 -5.49 23.74 13.53
C GLN A 53 -6.94 24.16 13.82
N SER A 54 -7.83 23.21 14.12
CA SER A 54 -9.28 23.44 14.32
C SER A 54 -9.59 24.58 15.29
N ARG A 55 -8.83 24.67 16.40
CA ARG A 55 -8.95 25.76 17.39
C ARG A 55 -8.68 27.15 16.82
N ARG A 56 -7.83 27.27 15.79
CA ARG A 56 -7.54 28.56 15.13
C ARG A 56 -8.59 28.93 14.09
N PHE A 57 -9.23 27.94 13.47
CA PHE A 57 -10.23 28.14 12.42
C PHE A 57 -11.67 28.08 12.91
N ASN A 58 -11.89 27.84 14.20
CA ASN A 58 -13.21 27.71 14.84
C ASN A 58 -14.15 26.71 14.12
N ASN A 59 -13.57 25.63 13.58
CA ASN A 59 -14.28 24.58 12.85
C ASN A 59 -13.91 23.22 13.43
N ASP A 60 -14.90 22.35 13.64
CA ASP A 60 -14.67 20.99 14.15
C ASP A 60 -14.45 19.99 13.00
N PHE A 61 -13.20 19.52 12.89
CA PHE A 61 -12.80 18.48 11.94
C PHE A 61 -12.60 17.11 12.60
N ASN A 62 -12.95 16.95 13.86
CA ASN A 62 -12.68 15.72 14.62
C ASN A 62 -13.34 14.49 14.00
N ALA A 63 -14.62 14.58 13.62
CA ALA A 63 -15.33 13.46 13.01
C ALA A 63 -14.67 13.01 11.68
N ALA A 64 -14.38 13.97 10.79
CA ALA A 64 -13.71 13.69 9.52
C ALA A 64 -12.31 13.10 9.73
N TYR A 65 -11.55 13.65 10.69
CA TYR A 65 -10.22 13.13 11.04
C TYR A 65 -10.28 11.68 11.54
N VAL A 66 -11.23 11.34 12.42
CA VAL A 66 -11.41 9.96 12.93
C VAL A 66 -11.73 8.98 11.79
N VAL A 67 -12.61 9.36 10.86
CA VAL A 67 -12.91 8.54 9.68
C VAL A 67 -11.67 8.34 8.82
N SER A 68 -10.94 9.41 8.54
CA SER A 68 -9.71 9.35 7.75
C SER A 68 -8.63 8.49 8.41
N TYR A 69 -8.50 8.56 9.74
CA TYR A 69 -7.58 7.75 10.52
C TYR A 69 -7.92 6.26 10.41
N LYS A 70 -9.21 5.89 10.49
CA LYS A 70 -9.67 4.52 10.28
C LYS A 70 -9.39 4.05 8.85
N ALA A 71 -9.60 4.92 7.86
CA ALA A 71 -9.31 4.62 6.46
C ALA A 71 -7.82 4.38 6.22
N THR A 72 -6.92 5.24 6.71
CA THR A 72 -5.48 5.00 6.60
C THR A 72 -5.04 3.78 7.37
N ARG A 73 -5.68 3.50 8.52
CA ARG A 73 -5.39 2.33 9.34
C ARG A 73 -5.71 1.01 8.63
N TYR A 74 -6.84 0.94 7.94
CA TYR A 74 -7.40 -0.33 7.47
C TYR A 74 -7.46 -0.49 5.96
N LEU A 75 -7.49 0.59 5.18
CA LEU A 75 -7.61 0.51 3.73
C LEU A 75 -6.29 0.75 2.99
N ALA A 76 -5.43 1.65 3.47
CA ALA A 76 -4.31 2.13 2.67
C ALA A 76 -3.35 1.01 2.23
N LEU A 77 -2.83 0.19 3.16
CA LEU A 77 -1.96 -0.94 2.81
C LEU A 77 -2.69 -2.03 1.98
N PRO A 78 -3.91 -2.45 2.33
CA PRO A 78 -4.72 -3.33 1.47
C PRO A 78 -4.95 -2.82 0.05
N CYS A 79 -5.19 -1.52 -0.13
CA CYS A 79 -5.30 -0.91 -1.46
C CYS A 79 -3.97 -1.00 -2.22
N LEU A 80 -2.83 -0.72 -1.57
CA LEU A 80 -1.51 -0.90 -2.19
C LEU A 80 -1.34 -2.34 -2.69
N MET A 81 -1.66 -3.33 -1.86
CA MET A 81 -1.54 -4.73 -2.24
C MET A 81 -2.49 -5.11 -3.37
N ALA A 82 -3.72 -4.60 -3.35
CA ALA A 82 -4.68 -4.81 -4.42
C ALA A 82 -4.17 -4.26 -5.77
N ASP A 83 -3.51 -3.10 -5.75
CA ASP A 83 -2.90 -2.48 -6.93
C ASP A 83 -1.69 -3.28 -7.45
N LEU A 84 -0.84 -3.80 -6.55
CA LEU A 84 0.29 -4.65 -6.93
C LEU A 84 -0.16 -5.98 -7.55
N TYR A 85 -1.25 -6.55 -7.04
CA TYR A 85 -1.84 -7.78 -7.54
C TYR A 85 -2.88 -7.57 -8.63
N ARG A 86 -2.98 -6.40 -9.28
CA ARG A 86 -3.99 -6.11 -10.32
C ARG A 86 -4.04 -7.10 -11.49
N GLY A 87 -2.94 -7.83 -11.74
CA GLY A 87 -2.89 -8.91 -12.74
C GLY A 87 -3.56 -10.22 -12.31
N ASN A 88 -3.87 -10.37 -11.01
CA ASN A 88 -4.57 -11.51 -10.42
C ASN A 88 -5.78 -11.00 -9.63
N GLN A 89 -6.95 -11.01 -10.28
CA GLN A 89 -8.18 -10.45 -9.73
C GLN A 89 -8.53 -11.06 -8.36
N ASN A 90 -8.32 -12.36 -8.16
CA ASN A 90 -8.65 -13.03 -6.91
C ASN A 90 -7.80 -12.48 -5.75
N LEU A 91 -6.49 -12.38 -5.93
CA LEU A 91 -5.60 -11.84 -4.89
C LEU A 91 -5.84 -10.35 -4.66
N SER A 92 -6.08 -9.58 -5.73
CA SER A 92 -6.41 -8.16 -5.63
C SER A 92 -7.66 -7.92 -4.78
N VAL A 93 -8.74 -8.68 -5.05
CA VAL A 93 -9.99 -8.62 -4.29
C VAL A 93 -9.80 -9.07 -2.85
N ILE A 94 -9.07 -10.16 -2.60
CA ILE A 94 -8.80 -10.64 -1.24
C ILE A 94 -8.09 -9.56 -0.42
N HIS A 95 -7.07 -8.93 -0.99
CA HIS A 95 -6.37 -7.83 -0.33
C HIS A 95 -7.33 -6.68 -0.03
N LEU A 96 -8.06 -6.17 -1.02
CA LEU A 96 -9.00 -5.06 -0.81
C LEU A 96 -10.07 -5.37 0.25
N VAL A 97 -10.74 -6.53 0.13
CA VAL A 97 -11.80 -6.96 1.05
C VAL A 97 -11.24 -7.17 2.46
N SER A 98 -10.00 -7.69 2.58
CA SER A 98 -9.36 -7.87 3.89
C SER A 98 -9.26 -6.56 4.67
N GLY A 99 -9.03 -5.42 4.00
CA GLY A 99 -9.02 -4.10 4.62
C GLY A 99 -10.41 -3.47 4.78
N LEU A 100 -11.32 -3.72 3.82
CA LEU A 100 -12.67 -3.17 3.84
C LEU A 100 -13.48 -3.66 5.05
N ILE A 101 -13.37 -4.94 5.40
CA ILE A 101 -14.07 -5.53 6.55
C ILE A 101 -13.74 -4.78 7.85
N PRO A 102 -12.48 -4.73 8.34
CA PRO A 102 -12.15 -4.03 9.58
C PRO A 102 -12.42 -2.52 9.49
N PHE A 103 -12.31 -1.90 8.30
CA PHE A 103 -12.72 -0.51 8.11
C PHE A 103 -14.22 -0.30 8.37
N THR A 104 -15.09 -1.10 7.75
CA THR A 104 -16.54 -0.99 7.93
C THR A 104 -16.97 -1.29 9.36
N MET A 105 -16.36 -2.28 10.01
CA MET A 105 -16.57 -2.56 11.44
C MET A 105 -16.17 -1.37 12.30
N ALA A 106 -15.02 -0.76 12.01
CA ALA A 106 -14.57 0.44 12.71
C ALA A 106 -15.52 1.62 12.50
N LEU A 107 -16.11 1.80 11.30
CA LEU A 107 -17.12 2.83 11.06
C LEU A 107 -18.43 2.57 11.80
N ALA A 108 -18.84 1.32 11.92
CA ALA A 108 -20.04 0.91 12.67
C ALA A 108 -19.88 1.03 14.20
N GLY A 109 -18.66 1.31 14.69
CA GLY A 109 -18.38 1.37 16.13
C GLY A 109 -18.05 0.02 16.76
N GLU A 110 -18.01 -1.05 15.97
CA GLU A 110 -17.70 -2.42 16.38
C GLU A 110 -16.24 -2.79 16.04
N GLU A 111 -15.31 -1.89 16.36
CA GLU A 111 -13.90 -2.04 15.96
C GLU A 111 -13.24 -3.25 16.64
N ASN A 112 -12.90 -4.28 15.85
CA ASN A 112 -12.05 -5.38 16.27
C ASN A 112 -10.59 -5.07 15.92
N VAL A 113 -9.88 -4.45 16.87
CA VAL A 113 -8.49 -4.02 16.70
C VAL A 113 -7.56 -5.18 16.37
N GLN A 114 -7.79 -6.36 16.96
CA GLN A 114 -6.96 -7.55 16.76
C GLN A 114 -7.11 -8.08 15.33
N LEU A 115 -8.35 -8.17 14.82
CA LEU A 115 -8.61 -8.54 13.44
C LEU A 115 -7.95 -7.55 12.47
N GLY A 116 -8.11 -6.25 12.73
CA GLY A 116 -7.48 -5.22 11.91
C GLY A 116 -5.94 -5.32 11.89
N ASN A 117 -5.31 -5.52 13.06
CA ASN A 117 -3.86 -5.71 13.14
C ASN A 117 -3.41 -7.00 12.42
N LEU A 118 -4.18 -8.09 12.51
CA LEU A 118 -3.89 -9.34 11.81
C LEU A 118 -3.93 -9.14 10.28
N VAL A 119 -4.98 -8.49 9.78
CA VAL A 119 -5.12 -8.16 8.34
C VAL A 119 -3.92 -7.34 7.87
N ILE A 120 -3.54 -6.29 8.61
CA ILE A 120 -2.40 -5.45 8.25
C ILE A 120 -1.11 -6.26 8.27
N ALA A 121 -0.88 -7.12 9.28
CA ALA A 121 0.28 -8.00 9.32
C ALA A 121 0.33 -8.94 8.09
N CYS A 122 -0.79 -9.56 7.73
CA CYS A 122 -0.90 -10.39 6.53
C CYS A 122 -0.57 -9.61 5.24
N ASN A 123 -1.03 -8.36 5.13
CA ASN A 123 -0.71 -7.51 3.99
C ASN A 123 0.78 -7.11 3.96
N ILE A 124 1.42 -6.86 5.11
CA ILE A 124 2.88 -6.63 5.19
C ILE A 124 3.65 -7.88 4.74
N ILE A 125 3.26 -9.06 5.22
CA ILE A 125 3.87 -10.33 4.83
C ILE A 125 3.69 -10.56 3.33
N SER A 126 2.50 -10.31 2.80
CA SER A 126 2.22 -10.42 1.36
C SER A 126 3.08 -9.44 0.55
N LEU A 127 3.32 -8.23 1.04
CA LEU A 127 4.23 -7.26 0.40
C LEU A 127 5.67 -7.79 0.36
N CYS A 128 6.17 -8.38 1.45
CA CYS A 128 7.47 -9.04 1.47
C CYS A 128 7.53 -10.24 0.52
N HIS A 129 6.48 -11.06 0.47
CA HIS A 129 6.40 -12.19 -0.44
C HIS A 129 6.40 -11.74 -1.91
N TYR A 130 5.60 -10.73 -2.24
CA TYR A 130 5.58 -10.10 -3.56
C TYR A 130 6.97 -9.56 -3.94
N SER A 131 7.67 -8.92 -3.00
CA SER A 131 9.04 -8.43 -3.18
C SER A 131 10.01 -9.54 -3.59
N ILE A 132 9.98 -10.67 -2.89
CA ILE A 132 10.84 -11.84 -3.19
C ILE A 132 10.52 -12.40 -4.57
N GLN A 133 9.23 -12.59 -4.90
CA GLN A 133 8.82 -13.16 -6.18
C GLN A 133 9.22 -12.30 -7.38
N ASN A 134 9.24 -10.98 -7.20
CA ASN A 134 9.52 -10.03 -8.28
C ASN A 134 10.94 -9.46 -8.25
N ASN A 135 11.76 -9.85 -7.26
CA ASN A 135 13.11 -9.32 -7.00
C ASN A 135 13.15 -7.78 -6.96
N ARG A 136 12.29 -7.17 -6.13
CA ARG A 136 12.18 -5.71 -6.03
C ARG A 136 12.35 -5.21 -4.61
N GLU A 137 13.33 -4.34 -4.41
CA GLU A 137 13.77 -3.92 -3.06
C GLU A 137 12.87 -2.87 -2.41
N TRP A 138 12.15 -2.05 -3.19
CA TRP A 138 11.34 -0.94 -2.66
C TRP A 138 10.15 -1.42 -1.82
N GLU A 139 9.66 -2.62 -2.11
CA GLU A 139 8.61 -3.31 -1.39
C GLU A 139 9.07 -3.74 0.01
N TRP A 140 10.35 -4.13 0.19
CA TRP A 140 10.91 -4.36 1.53
C TRP A 140 10.92 -3.09 2.37
N TYR A 141 11.33 -1.96 1.76
CA TYR A 141 11.32 -0.67 2.44
C TYR A 141 9.89 -0.23 2.78
N ALA A 142 8.94 -0.43 1.87
CA ALA A 142 7.53 -0.14 2.11
C ALA A 142 6.93 -1.04 3.22
N ALA A 143 7.29 -2.33 3.27
CA ALA A 143 6.89 -3.25 4.33
C ALA A 143 7.46 -2.83 5.69
N GLY A 144 8.74 -2.45 5.75
CA GLY A 144 9.36 -1.91 6.95
C GLY A 144 8.71 -0.61 7.43
N ALA A 145 8.40 0.30 6.51
CA ALA A 145 7.69 1.54 6.81
C ALA A 145 6.25 1.29 7.28
N ALA A 146 5.56 0.30 6.71
CA ALA A 146 4.24 -0.13 7.17
C ALA A 146 4.32 -0.72 8.58
N LEU A 147 5.28 -1.61 8.86
CA LEU A 147 5.49 -2.15 10.20
C LEU A 147 5.73 -1.03 11.22
N PHE A 148 6.57 -0.05 10.84
CA PHE A 148 6.78 1.15 11.62
C PHE A 148 5.45 1.89 11.85
N ALA A 149 4.72 2.29 10.80
CA ALA A 149 3.52 3.12 10.94
C ALA A 149 2.36 2.44 11.69
N TYR A 150 2.11 1.15 11.46
CA TYR A 150 0.92 0.46 11.95
C TYR A 150 1.09 -0.21 13.31
N PHE A 151 2.31 -0.54 13.74
CA PHE A 151 2.53 -1.27 15.00
C PHE A 151 3.28 -0.45 16.05
N LEU A 152 4.21 0.42 15.66
CA LEU A 152 4.98 1.18 16.65
C LEU A 152 4.19 2.37 17.24
N PRO A 153 3.68 3.35 16.44
CA PRO A 153 2.94 4.50 16.96
C PRO A 153 1.73 4.15 17.82
N PRO A 154 0.93 3.09 17.54
CA PRO A 154 -0.17 2.73 18.42
C PRO A 154 0.26 2.16 19.78
N GLN A 155 1.44 1.55 19.86
CA GLN A 155 1.97 0.94 21.10
C GLN A 155 2.77 1.95 21.93
N MET A 156 3.47 2.84 21.25
CA MET A 156 4.12 3.97 21.88
C MET A 156 3.01 4.95 22.28
N ARG A 157 2.84 5.23 23.58
CA ARG A 157 2.17 6.47 24.04
C ARG A 157 3.02 7.70 23.67
N GLY A 158 3.49 7.74 22.42
CA GLY A 158 4.51 8.62 21.91
C GLY A 158 3.90 9.85 21.25
N PRO A 159 4.76 10.70 20.65
CA PRO A 159 4.33 11.94 20.05
C PRO A 159 3.45 11.69 18.83
N LYS A 160 2.36 12.48 18.72
CA LYS A 160 1.36 12.47 17.63
C LYS A 160 1.94 12.60 16.22
N ILE A 161 3.23 12.93 16.12
CA ILE A 161 4.00 13.10 14.91
C ILE A 161 4.39 11.77 14.24
N LEU A 162 4.54 10.68 15.00
CA LEU A 162 5.14 9.44 14.48
C LEU A 162 4.27 8.75 13.44
N TYR A 163 2.96 8.73 13.67
CA TYR A 163 2.02 8.10 12.75
C TYR A 163 2.04 8.76 11.36
N PRO A 164 1.77 10.07 11.21
CA PRO A 164 1.80 10.70 9.88
C PRO A 164 3.19 10.67 9.23
N LEU A 165 4.28 10.72 9.99
CA LEU A 165 5.64 10.54 9.44
C LEU A 165 5.88 9.11 8.94
N GLY A 166 5.39 8.10 9.67
CA GLY A 166 5.45 6.71 9.25
C GLY A 166 4.68 6.46 7.96
N LEU A 167 3.47 7.03 7.85
CA LEU A 167 2.69 6.99 6.61
C LEU A 167 3.42 7.72 5.47
N ALA A 168 4.07 8.85 5.74
CA ALA A 168 4.81 9.60 4.71
C ALA A 168 6.04 8.81 4.21
N LEU A 169 6.73 8.10 5.10
CA LEU A 169 7.81 7.19 4.74
C LEU A 169 7.29 6.02 3.88
N MET A 170 6.18 5.41 4.30
CA MET A 170 5.54 4.32 3.56
C MET A 170 5.13 4.77 2.16
N GLU A 171 4.49 5.94 2.05
CA GLU A 171 4.11 6.58 0.80
C GLU A 171 5.32 6.81 -0.11
N TYR A 172 6.41 7.35 0.44
CA TYR A 172 7.66 7.56 -0.30
C TYR A 172 8.22 6.24 -0.88
N CYS A 173 8.21 5.17 -0.09
CA CYS A 173 8.66 3.85 -0.53
C CYS A 173 7.71 3.24 -1.58
N ALA A 174 6.40 3.26 -1.32
CA ALA A 174 5.39 2.70 -2.21
C ALA A 174 5.33 3.44 -3.57
N TYR A 175 5.50 4.75 -3.57
CA TYR A 175 5.64 5.53 -4.80
C TYR A 175 6.78 5.01 -5.70
N ARG A 176 7.90 4.55 -5.12
CA ARG A 176 9.03 3.98 -5.87
C ARG A 176 8.73 2.60 -6.44
N VAL A 177 7.85 1.82 -5.80
CA VAL A 177 7.40 0.52 -6.29
C VAL A 177 6.73 0.64 -7.66
N PHE A 178 5.87 1.65 -7.85
CA PHE A 178 5.20 1.89 -9.13
C PHE A 178 6.11 2.57 -10.18
N HIS A 179 7.22 3.17 -9.78
CA HIS A 179 8.11 3.93 -10.67
C HIS A 179 9.04 3.06 -11.53
N ILE A 180 9.16 1.74 -11.27
CA ILE A 180 10.14 0.88 -11.97
C ILE A 180 9.56 0.23 -13.25
N HIS A 181 8.30 0.45 -13.63
CA HIS A 181 7.69 -0.24 -14.79
C HIS A 181 7.32 0.67 -15.97
N TYR A 182 8.27 1.51 -16.38
CA TYR A 182 8.45 1.76 -17.80
C TYR A 182 9.90 1.46 -18.13
N ASN A 183 10.15 0.24 -18.63
CA ASN A 183 11.19 0.12 -19.65
C ASN A 183 10.82 1.15 -20.72
N THR A 184 11.48 2.31 -20.72
CA THR A 184 11.80 2.96 -21.99
C THR A 184 12.22 1.83 -22.91
N PRO A 185 11.56 1.62 -24.08
CA PRO A 185 11.96 0.56 -24.97
C PRO A 185 13.47 0.70 -25.14
N THR A 186 14.19 -0.34 -24.74
CA THR A 186 15.63 -0.37 -24.80
C THR A 186 16.01 0.15 -26.18
N ARG A 187 17.00 1.05 -26.24
CA ARG A 187 17.52 1.69 -27.45
C ARG A 187 18.06 0.69 -28.50
N ARG A 188 17.81 -0.60 -28.30
CA ARG A 188 18.09 -1.76 -29.14
C ARG A 188 16.80 -2.57 -29.37
N GLN A 189 15.73 -1.94 -29.84
CA GLN A 189 14.72 -2.71 -30.58
C GLN A 189 15.34 -3.13 -31.91
N PRO A 190 15.31 -4.43 -32.29
CA PRO A 190 15.75 -4.86 -33.61
C PRO A 190 14.98 -4.07 -34.67
N LEU A 191 15.67 -3.65 -35.73
CA LEU A 191 15.16 -2.73 -36.76
C LEU A 191 13.79 -3.17 -37.36
N ALA A 192 13.49 -4.47 -37.32
CA ALA A 192 12.24 -5.06 -37.75
C ALA A 192 11.03 -4.66 -36.88
N GLU A 193 11.21 -4.54 -35.57
CA GLU A 193 10.13 -4.23 -34.61
C GLU A 193 9.77 -2.74 -34.66
N LYS A 194 10.78 -1.87 -34.83
CA LYS A 194 10.59 -0.43 -35.04
C LYS A 194 9.84 -0.11 -36.35
N LYS A 195 10.07 -0.91 -37.41
CA LYS A 195 9.31 -0.82 -38.66
C LYS A 195 7.86 -1.28 -38.47
N ARG A 196 7.64 -2.31 -37.66
CA ARG A 196 6.30 -2.82 -37.33
C ARG A 196 5.46 -1.81 -36.54
N CYS A 197 6.04 -1.17 -35.52
CA CYS A 197 5.36 -0.10 -34.76
C CYS A 197 5.06 1.11 -35.64
N LYS A 198 6.02 1.57 -36.47
CA LYS A 198 5.76 2.67 -37.41
C LYS A 198 4.66 2.34 -38.44
N ALA A 199 4.60 1.09 -38.92
CA ALA A 199 3.55 0.65 -39.84
C ALA A 199 2.17 0.54 -39.15
N LEU A 200 2.14 0.20 -37.86
CA LEU A 200 0.93 0.16 -37.06
C LEU A 200 0.41 1.57 -36.75
N ASP A 201 1.30 2.49 -36.38
CA ASP A 201 0.97 3.90 -36.14
C ASP A 201 0.46 4.59 -37.42
N ALA A 202 1.06 4.29 -38.58
CA ALA A 202 0.59 4.78 -39.87
C ALA A 202 -0.80 4.21 -40.26
N ARG A 203 -1.10 2.96 -39.88
CA ARG A 203 -2.43 2.37 -40.05
C ARG A 203 -3.46 3.02 -39.13
N ILE A 204 -3.13 3.30 -37.87
CA ILE A 204 -4.02 3.96 -36.92
C ILE A 204 -4.30 5.42 -37.33
N ALA A 205 -3.28 6.14 -37.80
CA ALA A 205 -3.44 7.49 -38.34
C ALA A 205 -4.33 7.51 -39.59
N GLY A 206 -4.15 6.55 -40.51
CA GLY A 206 -4.99 6.42 -41.71
C GLY A 206 -6.41 5.91 -41.47
N SER A 207 -6.71 5.37 -40.28
CA SER A 207 -8.07 5.00 -39.86
C SER A 207 -8.81 6.17 -39.20
N ARG A 208 -8.10 7.10 -38.55
CA ARG A 208 -8.66 8.34 -37.99
C ARG A 208 -9.22 9.26 -39.06
N ASP A 209 -8.55 9.38 -40.21
CA ASP A 209 -9.01 10.19 -41.35
C ASP A 209 -10.23 9.58 -42.08
N ARG A 210 -10.60 8.33 -41.78
CA ARG A 210 -11.74 7.63 -42.39
C ARG A 210 -12.94 7.45 -41.46
N GLY A 211 -12.95 8.09 -40.29
CA GLY A 211 -14.09 8.07 -39.38
C GLY A 211 -14.43 6.68 -38.80
N MET A 212 -13.54 5.70 -38.89
CA MET A 212 -13.75 4.39 -38.27
C MET A 212 -13.21 4.40 -36.83
N VAL A 213 -14.13 4.18 -35.88
CA VAL A 213 -13.83 3.97 -34.45
C VAL A 213 -12.93 2.72 -34.32
N PRO A 214 -11.80 2.79 -33.58
CA PRO A 214 -10.92 1.64 -33.44
C PRO A 214 -11.59 0.57 -32.57
N VAL A 215 -11.69 -0.63 -33.16
CA VAL A 215 -12.10 -1.89 -32.52
C VAL A 215 -11.10 -2.27 -31.43
N ASP A 216 -11.62 -2.69 -30.28
CA ASP A 216 -10.88 -3.17 -29.12
C ASP A 216 -9.80 -4.20 -29.50
N VAL A 217 -8.55 -3.90 -29.15
CA VAL A 217 -7.47 -4.88 -29.24
C VAL A 217 -7.47 -5.69 -27.95
N ALA A 218 -8.03 -6.89 -28.04
CA ALA A 218 -7.95 -7.93 -27.03
C ALA A 218 -6.48 -8.22 -26.67
N TYR A 219 -6.16 -8.17 -25.38
CA TYR A 219 -4.92 -8.73 -24.86
C TYR A 219 -5.11 -10.24 -24.69
N ASP A 220 -4.41 -11.00 -25.52
CA ASP A 220 -4.31 -12.45 -25.45
C ASP A 220 -3.47 -12.84 -24.22
N VAL A 221 -4.14 -13.21 -23.13
CA VAL A 221 -3.53 -13.77 -21.93
C VAL A 221 -3.54 -15.29 -22.07
N THR A 222 -2.59 -15.84 -22.83
CA THR A 222 -2.23 -17.25 -22.68
C THR A 222 -1.35 -17.44 -21.45
N ALA A 223 -1.93 -17.37 -20.26
CA ALA A 223 -1.35 -17.93 -19.06
C ALA A 223 -2.03 -19.26 -18.76
N LYS A 224 -1.49 -20.34 -19.33
CA LYS A 224 -1.79 -21.71 -18.90
C LYS A 224 -1.29 -21.87 -17.46
N GLY A 225 -2.19 -21.82 -16.50
CA GLY A 225 -1.97 -22.19 -15.11
C GLY A 225 -3.31 -22.46 -14.45
N GLN A 226 -3.55 -23.72 -14.07
CA GLN A 226 -4.80 -24.20 -13.49
C GLN A 226 -5.29 -23.33 -12.32
N PRO A 227 -6.61 -23.20 -12.11
CA PRO A 227 -7.15 -22.57 -10.91
C PRO A 227 -6.88 -23.48 -9.70
N SER A 228 -5.93 -23.10 -8.85
CA SER A 228 -5.92 -23.59 -7.47
C SER A 228 -7.17 -23.04 -6.79
N SER A 229 -7.96 -23.95 -6.21
CA SER A 229 -9.23 -23.60 -5.58
C SER A 229 -8.99 -22.62 -4.42
N LEU A 230 -9.99 -21.80 -4.11
CA LEU A 230 -9.98 -20.86 -2.98
C LEU A 230 -9.50 -21.52 -1.67
N LEU A 231 -9.80 -22.82 -1.51
CA LEU A 231 -9.34 -23.65 -0.40
C LEU A 231 -7.81 -23.83 -0.37
N THR A 232 -7.16 -24.02 -1.52
CA THR A 232 -5.69 -24.16 -1.59
C THR A 232 -5.01 -22.87 -1.20
N CYS A 233 -5.54 -21.73 -1.63
CA CYS A 233 -4.98 -20.42 -1.29
C CYS A 233 -5.16 -20.09 0.21
N ILE A 234 -6.31 -20.40 0.80
CA ILE A 234 -6.54 -20.26 2.25
C ILE A 234 -5.60 -21.18 3.04
N VAL A 235 -5.42 -22.42 2.60
CA VAL A 235 -4.49 -23.37 3.22
C VAL A 235 -3.04 -22.89 3.12
N ASP A 236 -2.63 -22.30 1.99
CA ASP A 236 -1.30 -21.73 1.82
C ASP A 236 -1.07 -20.52 2.72
N ILE A 237 -2.06 -19.63 2.85
CA ILE A 237 -1.99 -18.49 3.78
C ILE A 237 -1.89 -18.97 5.22
N LEU A 238 -2.72 -19.92 5.64
CA LEU A 238 -2.70 -20.51 6.99
C LEU A 238 -1.38 -21.25 7.27
N ASN A 239 -0.84 -21.97 6.28
CA ASN A 239 0.46 -22.63 6.39
C ASN A 239 1.60 -21.63 6.53
N GLN A 240 1.58 -20.54 5.75
CA GLN A 240 2.56 -19.46 5.90
C GLN A 240 2.43 -18.78 7.27
N THR A 241 1.21 -18.60 7.79
CA THR A 241 1.02 -18.03 9.14
C THR A 241 1.57 -18.96 10.23
N ALA A 242 1.37 -20.28 10.08
CA ALA A 242 1.91 -21.28 11.01
C ALA A 242 3.44 -21.36 10.99
N ILE A 243 4.06 -21.22 9.81
CA ILE A 243 5.52 -21.15 9.66
C ILE A 243 6.08 -19.92 10.36
N ILE A 244 5.47 -18.76 10.14
CA ILE A 244 5.89 -17.49 10.77
C ILE A 244 5.74 -17.57 12.29
N HIS A 245 4.63 -18.12 12.80
CA HIS A 245 4.43 -18.33 14.23
C HIS A 245 5.52 -19.22 14.84
N ARG A 246 5.95 -20.29 14.14
CA ARG A 246 7.07 -21.14 14.59
C ARG A 246 8.41 -20.41 14.59
N ILE A 247 8.68 -19.60 13.56
CA ILE A 247 9.92 -18.82 13.48
C ILE A 247 9.99 -17.81 14.64
N VAL A 248 8.91 -17.09 14.89
CA VAL A 248 8.83 -16.10 15.98
C VAL A 248 8.95 -16.77 17.34
N LYS A 249 8.26 -17.90 17.56
CA LYS A 249 8.37 -18.66 18.81
C LYS A 249 9.81 -19.12 19.08
N ASN A 250 10.48 -19.68 18.08
CA ASN A 250 11.87 -20.16 18.21
C ASN A 250 12.84 -19.01 18.48
N GLU A 251 12.64 -17.83 17.88
CA GLU A 251 13.48 -16.66 18.12
C GLU A 251 13.28 -16.08 19.53
N ILE A 252 12.04 -16.09 20.04
CA ILE A 252 11.75 -15.72 21.43
C ILE A 252 12.46 -16.67 22.39
N GLU A 253 12.32 -17.99 22.21
CA GLU A 253 12.96 -19.00 23.06
C GLU A 253 14.49 -18.88 23.08
N ARG A 254 15.12 -18.61 21.93
CA ARG A 254 16.57 -18.35 21.85
C ARG A 254 17.00 -17.14 22.69
N ARG A 255 16.22 -16.06 22.66
CA ARG A 255 16.51 -14.84 23.44
C ARG A 255 16.33 -15.06 24.94
N THR A 256 15.33 -15.84 25.35
CA THR A 256 15.10 -16.16 26.77
C THR A 256 16.20 -17.04 27.36
N VAL A 257 16.72 -18.01 26.59
CA VAL A 257 17.82 -18.89 27.01
C VAL A 257 19.17 -18.15 27.02
N GLY A 258 19.41 -17.26 26.05
CA GLY A 258 20.61 -16.42 26.02
C GLY A 258 20.67 -15.36 27.13
N SER A 259 19.52 -14.96 27.68
CA SER A 259 19.46 -14.02 28.82
C SER A 259 19.70 -14.71 30.18
N ARG A 260 19.37 -16.00 30.32
CA ARG A 260 19.59 -16.74 31.59
C ARG A 260 21.06 -17.11 31.82
N THR A 261 21.83 -17.31 30.76
CA THR A 261 23.24 -17.69 30.84
C THR A 261 24.18 -16.51 31.16
N LYS A 262 23.71 -15.26 31.04
CA LYS A 262 24.49 -14.05 31.39
C LYS A 262 24.36 -13.59 32.85
N ASN A 263 23.40 -14.14 33.62
CA ASN A 263 23.18 -13.80 35.03
C ASN A 263 23.77 -14.84 36.01
N VAL A 264 24.66 -15.71 35.53
CA VAL A 264 25.45 -16.62 36.39
C VAL A 264 26.91 -16.22 36.28
N LYS A 265 27.27 -15.10 36.92
CA LYS A 265 28.61 -14.74 37.37
C LYS A 265 28.49 -13.78 38.54
#